data_AF-A0A920V3B9-F1
#
_entry.id   AF-A0A920V3B9-F1
#
_cell.length_a   1.000
_cell.length_b   1.000
_cell.length_c   1.000
_cell.angle_alpha   90.00
_cell.angle_beta   90.00
_cell.angle_gamma   90.00
#
_symmetry.space_group_name_H-M   'P 1'
#
loop_
_entity.id
_entity.type
_entity.pdbx_description
1 polymer ?
#
loop_
_entity_poly.entity_id
_entity_poly.type
_entity_poly.pdbx_seq_one_letter_code
_entity_poly.pdbx_strand_id
1 'polypeptide(L)'
;MGDVGTLEQGPHSLVFSADWHFGRWDAFVLTADQKYVPPRKPPLGKETPRDLSLLNVEQAKWFQGFSLGRGEVENNCPPAEVPKTANSIDSIGLTACRNQHAAAVVNVTNWLKTPLLFRVSRDDGERGADALPALPLEAVTLRYAVPLPAPRKEAPADALPRLDGAGLMHLPAGQTRQLWVAVNTAGLSPGRYSTRLKIQPLTAPGRCTTQRVEVDVRVVDLHYRRSTRWTFFSVNTIRTGRA
;
A
#
# COMPACT_ATOMS: atom_id res chain seq x y z
N MET A 1 6.87 -37.39 8.11
CA MET A 1 7.27 -36.15 8.81
C MET A 1 8.50 -35.65 8.10
N GLY A 2 8.40 -34.50 7.42
CA GLY A 2 9.57 -33.92 6.74
C GLY A 2 10.36 -33.11 7.75
N ASP A 3 11.66 -33.40 7.88
CA ASP A 3 12.56 -32.62 8.73
C ASP A 3 12.66 -31.18 8.23
N VAL A 4 12.59 -30.24 9.19
CA VAL A 4 12.54 -28.79 8.96
C VAL A 4 13.89 -28.12 9.21
N GLY A 5 14.92 -28.89 9.58
CA GLY A 5 16.27 -28.39 9.81
C GLY A 5 17.22 -29.49 10.27
N THR A 6 18.50 -29.16 10.33
CA THR A 6 19.57 -30.01 10.87
C THR A 6 19.91 -29.58 12.30
N LEU A 7 20.03 -30.55 13.20
CA LEU A 7 20.56 -30.34 14.54
C LEU A 7 21.93 -31.00 14.62
N GLU A 8 22.98 -30.20 14.78
CA GLU A 8 24.34 -30.66 14.95
C GLU A 8 24.76 -30.51 16.41
N GLN A 9 25.31 -31.60 16.97
CA GLN A 9 25.76 -31.63 18.35
C GLN A 9 27.30 -31.61 18.37
N GLY A 10 27.86 -30.51 18.88
CA GLY A 10 29.26 -30.39 19.22
C GLY A 10 29.55 -30.87 20.64
N PRO A 11 30.83 -31.01 21.01
CA PRO A 11 31.24 -31.50 22.35
C PRO A 11 30.74 -30.63 23.51
N HIS A 12 30.48 -29.33 23.29
CA HIS A 12 29.94 -28.39 24.28
C HIS A 12 28.88 -27.43 23.71
N SER A 13 28.31 -27.75 22.54
CA SER A 13 27.34 -26.87 21.88
C SER A 13 26.27 -27.69 21.14
N LEU A 14 25.06 -27.14 21.07
CA LEU A 14 24.02 -27.59 20.17
C LEU A 14 23.80 -26.49 19.14
N VAL A 15 23.99 -26.80 17.86
CA VAL A 15 23.75 -25.88 16.75
C VAL A 15 22.55 -26.40 15.98
N PHE A 16 21.47 -25.64 16.01
CA PHE A 16 20.29 -25.92 15.20
C PHE A 16 20.27 -25.00 14.00
N SER A 17 20.24 -25.57 12.80
CA SER A 17 20.19 -24.87 11.53
C SER A 17 18.91 -25.26 10.80
N ALA A 18 18.04 -24.30 10.53
CA ALA A 18 16.84 -24.52 9.73
C ALA A 18 16.79 -23.47 8.61
N ASP A 19 16.60 -23.95 7.38
CA ASP A 19 16.46 -23.06 6.22
C ASP A 19 15.02 -22.55 6.14
N TRP A 20 14.55 -21.60 6.97
CA TRP A 20 13.20 -21.02 6.76
C TRP A 20 13.05 -19.49 6.89
N HIS A 21 12.45 -18.93 5.83
CA HIS A 21 12.02 -17.55 5.68
C HIS A 21 10.56 -17.37 6.17
N PHE A 22 10.32 -17.29 7.48
CA PHE A 22 9.04 -16.86 8.10
C PHE A 22 7.95 -17.94 8.28
N GLY A 23 8.13 -18.83 9.27
CA GLY A 23 7.12 -19.79 9.77
C GLY A 23 7.02 -19.81 11.31
N ARG A 24 5.82 -20.09 11.82
CA ARG A 24 5.36 -19.98 13.22
C ARG A 24 6.03 -21.02 14.13
N TRP A 25 6.54 -20.59 15.29
CA TRP A 25 6.89 -21.49 16.39
C TRP A 25 5.79 -21.44 17.44
N ASP A 26 5.10 -22.56 17.64
CA ASP A 26 4.37 -22.81 18.88
C ASP A 26 5.33 -23.60 19.81
N ALA A 27 6.31 -22.87 20.38
CA ALA A 27 7.30 -23.32 21.36
C ALA A 27 8.26 -24.46 20.97
N PHE A 28 9.57 -24.20 21.08
CA PHE A 28 10.57 -25.24 21.33
C PHE A 28 10.97 -25.18 22.81
N VAL A 29 11.02 -26.32 23.48
CA VAL A 29 11.56 -26.45 24.84
C VAL A 29 12.90 -27.16 24.71
N LEU A 30 13.98 -26.40 24.91
CA LEU A 30 15.30 -26.97 25.19
C LEU A 30 15.34 -27.27 26.68
N THR A 31 15.29 -28.55 27.04
CA THR A 31 15.35 -28.98 28.44
C THR A 31 16.40 -30.07 28.60
N ALA A 32 17.19 -29.95 29.66
CA ALA A 32 18.08 -31.02 30.11
C ALA A 32 17.35 -32.04 31.00
N ASP A 33 16.06 -31.82 31.28
CA ASP A 33 15.23 -32.73 32.07
C ASP A 33 14.86 -33.97 31.24
N GLN A 34 15.49 -35.09 31.57
CA GLN A 34 15.23 -36.40 30.96
C GLN A 34 13.79 -36.90 31.17
N LYS A 35 13.03 -36.32 32.10
CA LYS A 35 11.64 -36.70 32.40
C LYS A 35 10.61 -35.82 31.67
N TYR A 36 11.05 -34.84 30.88
CA TYR A 36 10.12 -33.98 30.16
C TYR A 36 9.36 -34.77 29.08
N VAL A 37 8.03 -34.72 29.14
CA VAL A 37 7.14 -35.29 28.11
C VAL A 37 6.36 -34.14 27.47
N PRO A 38 6.52 -33.89 26.16
CA PRO A 38 5.76 -32.83 25.50
C PRO A 38 4.24 -33.14 25.53
N PRO A 39 3.38 -32.13 25.65
CA PRO A 39 1.93 -32.34 25.68
C PRO A 39 1.44 -33.01 24.40
N ARG A 40 0.45 -33.91 24.52
CA ARG A 40 -0.03 -34.74 23.39
C ARG A 40 -1.14 -34.11 22.55
N LYS A 41 -1.73 -32.98 22.97
CA LYS A 41 -2.83 -32.30 22.25
C LYS A 41 -2.64 -30.77 22.21
N PRO A 42 -2.96 -30.12 21.08
CA PRO A 42 -2.89 -28.66 20.96
C PRO A 42 -3.97 -27.95 21.80
N PRO A 43 -3.74 -26.67 22.15
CA PRO A 43 -2.59 -25.86 21.75
C PRO A 43 -1.37 -26.06 22.66
N LEU A 44 -0.19 -26.23 22.06
CA LEU A 44 1.11 -26.44 22.73
C LEU A 44 1.71 -25.12 23.27
N GLY A 45 0.88 -24.33 23.94
CA GLY A 45 1.22 -22.99 24.42
C GLY A 45 0.06 -22.01 24.20
N LYS A 46 -0.05 -20.99 25.05
CA LYS A 46 -0.87 -19.81 24.71
C LYS A 46 -0.14 -19.07 23.59
N GLU A 47 -0.84 -18.65 22.54
CA GLU A 47 -0.27 -17.77 21.51
C GLU A 47 0.29 -16.54 22.23
N THR A 48 1.61 -16.46 22.35
CA THR A 48 2.28 -15.31 22.95
C THR A 48 1.89 -14.10 22.10
N PRO A 49 1.50 -12.96 22.72
CA PRO A 49 1.32 -11.72 21.99
C PRO A 49 2.53 -11.51 21.09
N ARG A 50 2.29 -11.24 19.81
CA ARG A 50 3.37 -11.15 18.82
C ARG A 50 4.27 -9.98 19.21
N ASP A 51 5.41 -10.30 19.81
CA ASP A 51 6.39 -9.31 20.18
C ASP A 51 7.18 -8.92 18.94
N LEU A 52 6.72 -7.84 18.29
CA LEU A 52 7.37 -7.25 17.12
C LEU A 52 8.55 -6.34 17.51
N SER A 53 8.86 -6.19 18.81
CA SER A 53 9.96 -5.32 19.28
C SER A 53 11.34 -5.79 18.81
N LEU A 54 11.47 -7.06 18.44
CA LEU A 54 12.70 -7.67 17.92
C LEU A 54 12.91 -7.43 16.43
N LEU A 55 11.88 -6.99 15.70
CA LEU A 55 11.99 -6.68 14.27
C LEU A 55 12.39 -5.22 14.12
N ASN A 56 13.36 -4.94 13.24
CA ASN A 56 13.59 -3.58 12.80
C ASN A 56 12.40 -3.08 11.94
N VAL A 57 12.34 -1.76 11.71
CA VAL A 57 11.22 -1.11 11.00
C VAL A 57 10.97 -1.72 9.62
N GLU A 58 12.02 -2.14 8.91
CA GLU A 58 11.91 -2.76 7.60
C GLU A 58 11.37 -4.19 7.71
N GLN A 59 11.93 -5.00 8.60
CA GLN A 59 11.50 -6.38 8.87
C GLN A 59 10.04 -6.45 9.36
N ALA A 60 9.61 -5.49 10.19
CA ALA A 60 8.23 -5.38 10.63
C ALA A 60 7.27 -5.12 9.44
N LYS A 61 7.69 -4.34 8.45
CA LYS A 61 6.90 -4.04 7.24
C LYS A 61 6.83 -5.25 6.29
N TRP A 62 7.93 -5.98 6.10
CA TRP A 62 7.91 -7.28 5.41
C TRP A 62 6.98 -8.27 6.11
N PHE A 63 7.00 -8.31 7.45
CA PHE A 63 6.15 -9.19 8.24
C PHE A 63 4.65 -8.89 8.11
N GLN A 64 4.28 -7.62 7.90
CA GLN A 64 2.88 -7.23 7.65
C GLN A 64 2.33 -7.73 6.30
N GLY A 65 3.17 -8.22 5.39
CA GLY A 65 2.74 -8.83 4.13
C GLY A 65 2.30 -7.86 3.04
N PHE A 66 2.13 -6.57 3.34
CA PHE A 66 1.92 -5.52 2.34
C PHE A 66 2.54 -4.19 2.80
N SER A 67 2.88 -3.31 1.85
CA SER A 67 3.46 -1.99 2.13
C SER A 67 2.84 -0.90 1.26
N LEU A 68 3.00 0.36 1.71
CA LEU A 68 2.49 1.54 1.04
C LEU A 68 3.66 2.42 0.58
N GLY A 69 3.99 2.38 -0.70
CA GLY A 69 5.00 3.25 -1.31
C GLY A 69 4.41 4.57 -1.78
N ARG A 70 5.25 5.60 -1.89
CA ARG A 70 4.89 6.81 -2.65
C ARG A 70 4.87 6.48 -4.13
N GLY A 71 3.77 6.79 -4.81
CA GLY A 71 3.68 6.77 -6.26
C GLY A 71 3.85 8.17 -6.85
N GLU A 72 4.18 8.22 -8.13
CA GLU A 72 4.20 9.45 -8.93
C GLU A 72 2.98 9.46 -9.86
N VAL A 73 2.41 10.64 -10.08
CA VAL A 73 1.20 10.80 -10.91
C VAL A 73 1.54 10.56 -12.38
N GLU A 74 2.73 10.98 -12.79
CA GLU A 74 3.22 10.90 -14.17
C GLU A 74 3.68 9.49 -14.54
N ASN A 75 4.05 8.68 -13.55
CA ASN A 75 4.60 7.35 -13.76
C ASN A 75 3.59 6.28 -13.36
N ASN A 76 3.03 5.65 -14.38
CA ASN A 76 2.22 4.45 -14.24
C ASN A 76 3.09 3.31 -13.70
N CYS A 77 2.68 2.70 -12.59
CA CYS A 77 3.36 1.55 -12.01
C CYS A 77 2.78 0.26 -12.64
N PRO A 78 3.53 -0.45 -13.52
CA PRO A 78 3.05 -1.70 -14.07
C PRO A 78 2.69 -2.69 -12.95
N PRO A 79 1.66 -3.55 -13.15
CA PRO A 79 1.19 -4.48 -12.13
C PRO A 79 2.25 -5.41 -11.55
N ALA A 80 3.21 -5.78 -12.39
CA ALA A 80 4.31 -6.69 -12.06
C ALA A 80 5.50 -5.96 -11.42
N GLU A 81 5.46 -4.62 -11.33
CA GLU A 81 6.51 -3.87 -10.67
C GLU A 81 6.43 -4.09 -9.16
N VAL A 82 7.46 -4.73 -8.64
CA VAL A 82 7.65 -4.91 -7.20
C VAL A 82 8.64 -3.84 -6.75
N PRO A 83 8.28 -2.99 -5.76
CA PRO A 83 9.23 -2.06 -5.17
C PRO A 83 10.49 -2.78 -4.71
N LYS A 84 11.64 -2.13 -4.84
CA LYS A 84 12.91 -2.71 -4.38
C LYS A 84 13.03 -2.71 -2.84
N THR A 85 12.19 -1.93 -2.15
CA THR A 85 12.20 -1.77 -0.70
C THR A 85 10.76 -1.78 -0.16
N ALA A 86 10.55 -2.38 1.02
CA ALA A 86 9.25 -2.46 1.68
C ALA A 86 8.95 -1.21 2.54
N ASN A 87 9.44 -0.05 2.14
CA ASN A 87 9.23 1.19 2.89
C ASN A 87 7.77 1.64 2.78
N SER A 88 7.03 1.50 3.90
CA SER A 88 5.69 2.06 4.05
C SER A 88 5.77 3.53 4.45
N ILE A 89 5.00 4.38 3.77
CA ILE A 89 4.82 5.80 4.08
C ILE A 89 3.68 5.99 5.08
N ASP A 90 3.83 6.97 5.97
CA ASP A 90 2.77 7.37 6.90
C ASP A 90 2.02 8.62 6.39
N SER A 91 2.63 9.39 5.49
CA SER A 91 2.00 10.57 4.88
C SER A 91 2.45 10.83 3.43
N ILE A 92 1.59 11.54 2.69
CA ILE A 92 1.86 12.04 1.34
C ILE A 92 1.30 13.46 1.19
N GLY A 93 2.10 14.36 0.62
CA GLY A 93 1.72 15.75 0.38
C GLY A 93 1.37 16.02 -1.08
N LEU A 94 0.37 16.88 -1.31
CA LEU A 94 0.08 17.46 -2.61
C LEU A 94 -0.18 18.96 -2.51
N THR A 95 0.19 19.70 -3.55
CA THR A 95 -0.10 21.12 -3.68
C THR A 95 -0.98 21.34 -4.90
N ALA A 96 -2.04 22.10 -4.74
CA ALA A 96 -3.03 22.35 -5.79
C ALA A 96 -3.42 23.83 -5.81
N CYS A 97 -3.69 24.36 -7.00
CA CYS A 97 -4.30 25.68 -7.13
C CYS A 97 -5.77 25.63 -6.70
N ARG A 98 -6.33 26.80 -6.38
CA ARG A 98 -7.77 26.94 -6.15
C ARG A 98 -8.55 26.56 -7.41
N ASN A 99 -9.67 25.84 -7.25
CA ASN A 99 -10.53 25.37 -8.34
C ASN A 99 -9.85 24.42 -9.35
N GLN A 100 -8.95 23.57 -8.87
CA GLN A 100 -8.21 22.57 -9.64
C GLN A 100 -8.55 21.15 -9.18
N HIS A 101 -8.33 20.18 -10.08
CA HIS A 101 -8.19 18.78 -9.69
C HIS A 101 -6.71 18.43 -9.57
N ALA A 102 -6.33 17.85 -8.43
CA ALA A 102 -5.00 17.31 -8.20
C ALA A 102 -5.13 15.89 -7.67
N ALA A 103 -4.05 15.12 -7.72
CA ALA A 103 -4.03 13.77 -7.19
C ALA A 103 -2.73 13.48 -6.45
N ALA A 104 -2.82 12.65 -5.43
CA ALA A 104 -1.68 11.96 -4.83
C ALA A 104 -1.81 10.46 -5.13
N VAL A 105 -0.68 9.78 -5.28
CA VAL A 105 -0.64 8.35 -5.62
C VAL A 105 0.10 7.58 -4.53
N VAL A 106 -0.52 6.50 -4.07
CA VAL A 106 0.06 5.56 -3.11
C VAL A 106 0.15 4.19 -3.78
N ASN A 107 1.35 3.63 -3.87
CA ASN A 107 1.57 2.29 -4.39
C ASN A 107 1.32 1.28 -3.28
N VAL A 108 0.32 0.41 -3.45
CA VAL A 108 0.02 -0.67 -2.51
C VAL A 108 0.60 -1.97 -3.07
N THR A 109 1.57 -2.55 -2.37
CA THR A 109 2.29 -3.76 -2.81
C THR A 109 1.94 -4.93 -1.92
N ASN A 110 1.57 -6.06 -2.53
CA ASN A 110 1.35 -7.31 -1.84
C ASN A 110 2.60 -8.19 -1.92
N TRP A 111 3.23 -8.43 -0.77
CA TRP A 111 4.42 -9.29 -0.65
C TRP A 111 4.07 -10.77 -0.48
N LEU A 112 2.78 -11.09 -0.33
CA LEU A 112 2.33 -12.47 -0.13
C LEU A 112 2.21 -13.21 -1.45
N LYS A 113 2.34 -14.54 -1.35
CA LYS A 113 2.04 -15.48 -2.44
C LYS A 113 0.54 -15.71 -2.64
N THR A 114 -0.31 -15.03 -1.86
CA THR A 114 -1.78 -15.11 -1.93
C THR A 114 -2.35 -13.75 -2.28
N PRO A 115 -3.45 -13.68 -3.06
CA PRO A 115 -4.13 -12.41 -3.33
C PRO A 115 -4.70 -11.82 -2.03
N LEU A 116 -4.75 -10.49 -1.99
CA LEU A 116 -5.30 -9.72 -0.88
C LEU A 116 -6.48 -8.87 -1.35
N LEU A 117 -7.55 -8.86 -0.56
CA LEU A 117 -8.64 -7.91 -0.70
C LEU A 117 -8.51 -6.86 0.40
N PHE A 118 -8.47 -5.59 0.01
CA PHE A 118 -8.43 -4.46 0.92
C PHE A 118 -9.75 -3.70 0.88
N ARG A 119 -10.09 -3.12 2.03
CA ARG A 119 -11.04 -2.01 2.13
C ARG A 119 -10.26 -0.71 2.34
N VAL A 120 -10.38 0.22 1.40
CA VAL A 120 -9.81 1.55 1.47
C VAL A 120 -10.93 2.54 1.77
N SER A 121 -10.77 3.31 2.85
CA SER A 121 -11.78 4.27 3.31
C SER A 121 -11.13 5.48 3.94
N ARG A 122 -11.87 6.59 4.04
CA ARG A 122 -11.45 7.74 4.84
C ARG A 122 -11.74 7.44 6.32
N ASP A 123 -10.77 7.75 7.18
CA ASP A 123 -10.80 7.57 8.63
C ASP A 123 -10.43 8.90 9.29
N ASP A 124 -11.22 9.92 9.01
CA ASP A 124 -10.96 11.30 9.44
C ASP A 124 -11.36 11.60 10.88
N GLY A 125 -11.76 10.59 11.67
CA GLY A 125 -12.48 10.63 12.96
C GLY A 125 -12.10 11.71 13.99
N GLU A 126 -11.89 11.36 15.26
CA GLU A 126 -11.47 12.36 16.24
C GLU A 126 -10.03 12.79 15.95
N ARG A 127 -9.87 14.01 15.48
CA ARG A 127 -8.59 14.65 15.23
C ARG A 127 -8.20 15.48 16.45
N GLY A 128 -6.92 15.51 16.79
CA GLY A 128 -6.41 16.35 17.86
C GLY A 128 -6.62 17.83 17.57
N ALA A 129 -6.58 18.68 18.60
CA ALA A 129 -6.81 20.12 18.50
C ALA A 129 -5.83 20.83 17.52
N ASP A 130 -4.62 20.29 17.36
CA ASP A 130 -3.58 20.83 16.47
C ASP A 130 -3.62 20.25 15.04
N ALA A 131 -4.61 19.40 14.72
CA ALA A 131 -4.70 18.79 13.41
C ALA A 131 -5.11 19.79 12.32
N LEU A 132 -4.61 19.58 11.11
CA LEU A 132 -5.07 20.34 9.95
C LEU A 132 -6.58 20.15 9.73
N PRO A 133 -7.29 21.18 9.24
CA PRO A 133 -8.68 21.06 8.82
C PRO A 133 -8.89 19.84 7.92
N ALA A 134 -9.90 19.04 8.22
CA ALA A 134 -10.23 17.90 7.39
C ALA A 134 -10.74 18.37 6.01
N LEU A 135 -10.35 17.67 4.94
CA LEU A 135 -10.97 17.89 3.64
C LEU A 135 -12.47 17.55 3.71
N PRO A 136 -13.36 18.29 3.03
CA PRO A 136 -14.75 17.88 2.85
C PRO A 136 -14.87 16.50 2.21
N LEU A 137 -15.94 15.76 2.48
CA LEU A 137 -16.08 14.37 2.01
C LEU A 137 -16.09 14.31 0.47
N GLU A 138 -16.86 15.21 -0.12
CA GLU A 138 -17.06 15.42 -1.55
C GLU A 138 -15.82 15.92 -2.29
N ALA A 139 -14.87 16.52 -1.58
CA ALA A 139 -13.62 17.01 -2.17
C ALA A 139 -12.65 15.86 -2.50
N VAL A 140 -12.82 14.67 -1.93
CA VAL A 140 -11.90 13.53 -2.11
C VAL A 140 -12.59 12.39 -2.82
N THR A 141 -11.97 11.91 -3.90
CA THR A 141 -12.39 10.73 -4.63
C THR A 141 -11.26 9.72 -4.67
N LEU A 142 -11.50 8.53 -4.15
CA LEU A 142 -10.54 7.43 -4.21
C LEU A 142 -10.74 6.64 -5.51
N ARG A 143 -9.64 6.33 -6.18
CA ARG A 143 -9.58 5.54 -7.42
C ARG A 143 -8.44 4.54 -7.32
N TYR A 144 -8.45 3.51 -8.15
CA TYR A 144 -7.30 2.61 -8.24
C TYR A 144 -6.97 2.32 -9.69
N ALA A 145 -5.70 2.11 -9.98
CA ALA A 145 -5.23 1.80 -11.33
C ALA A 145 -5.48 0.33 -11.67
N VAL A 146 -6.20 0.10 -12.77
CA VAL A 146 -6.53 -1.22 -13.31
C VAL A 146 -5.73 -1.45 -14.60
N PRO A 147 -5.00 -2.58 -14.70
CA PRO A 147 -4.31 -2.94 -15.92
C PRO A 147 -5.30 -3.28 -17.01
N LEU A 148 -5.11 -2.65 -18.17
CA LEU A 148 -5.84 -3.01 -19.37
C LEU A 148 -4.98 -3.94 -20.22
N PRO A 149 -5.53 -5.08 -20.69
CA PRO A 149 -4.79 -5.98 -21.57
C PRO A 149 -4.42 -5.25 -22.86
N ALA A 150 -3.12 -5.11 -23.13
CA ALA A 150 -2.59 -4.54 -24.35
C ALA A 150 -2.14 -5.68 -25.29
N PRO A 151 -2.51 -5.69 -26.58
CA PRO A 151 -2.22 -6.82 -27.48
C PRO A 151 -0.73 -7.13 -27.74
N ARG A 152 0.19 -6.20 -27.46
CA ARG A 152 1.62 -6.31 -27.87
C ARG A 152 2.64 -5.72 -26.88
N LYS A 153 2.23 -5.32 -25.67
CA LYS A 153 3.10 -4.70 -24.66
C LYS A 153 2.66 -5.08 -23.25
N GLU A 154 3.53 -4.84 -22.27
CA GLU A 154 3.16 -4.85 -20.85
C GLU A 154 1.88 -4.04 -20.64
N ALA A 155 0.91 -4.60 -19.93
CA ALA A 155 -0.41 -4.01 -19.71
C ALA A 155 -0.27 -2.76 -18.82
N PRO A 156 -0.35 -1.53 -19.37
CA PRO A 156 -0.29 -0.33 -18.55
C PRO A 156 -1.55 -0.27 -17.67
N ALA A 157 -1.40 0.18 -16.42
CA ALA A 157 -2.53 0.40 -15.52
C ALA A 157 -3.20 1.74 -15.83
N ASP A 158 -3.88 1.82 -16.98
CA ASP A 158 -4.40 3.08 -17.54
C ASP A 158 -5.84 3.39 -17.10
N ALA A 159 -6.62 2.35 -16.77
CA ALA A 159 -7.97 2.57 -16.26
C ALA A 159 -7.93 3.04 -14.81
N LEU A 160 -8.57 4.17 -14.51
CA LEU A 160 -8.70 4.75 -13.16
C LEU A 160 -10.16 4.79 -12.67
N PRO A 161 -10.82 3.62 -12.52
CA PRO A 161 -12.16 3.56 -11.94
C PRO A 161 -12.18 4.10 -10.51
N ARG A 162 -13.33 4.67 -10.13
CA ARG A 162 -13.61 5.03 -8.75
C ARG A 162 -13.68 3.75 -7.91
N LEU A 163 -13.14 3.81 -6.69
CA LEU A 163 -13.46 2.82 -5.68
C LEU A 163 -14.97 2.81 -5.43
N ASP A 164 -15.56 1.63 -5.40
CA ASP A 164 -16.99 1.47 -5.17
C ASP A 164 -17.40 1.95 -3.77
N GLY A 165 -18.71 1.96 -3.47
CA GLY A 165 -19.21 2.38 -2.16
C GLY A 165 -18.69 1.52 -1.00
N ALA A 166 -18.22 0.30 -1.28
CA ALA A 166 -17.60 -0.58 -0.29
C ALA A 166 -16.12 -0.26 -0.08
N GLY A 167 -15.46 0.43 -1.02
CA GLY A 167 -14.05 0.79 -0.98
C GLY A 167 -13.14 -0.41 -1.28
N LEU A 168 -13.60 -1.39 -2.06
CA LEU A 168 -12.87 -2.64 -2.25
C LEU A 168 -11.79 -2.52 -3.32
N MET A 169 -10.59 -3.00 -2.97
CA MET A 169 -9.45 -3.07 -3.87
C MET A 169 -8.85 -4.48 -3.83
N HIS A 170 -8.90 -5.18 -4.96
CA HIS A 170 -8.26 -6.48 -5.12
C HIS A 170 -6.82 -6.33 -5.59
N LEU A 171 -5.88 -6.94 -4.86
CA LEU A 171 -4.46 -6.92 -5.14
C LEU A 171 -3.92 -8.35 -5.29
N PRO A 172 -3.55 -8.78 -6.51
CA PRO A 172 -2.97 -10.11 -6.73
C PRO A 172 -1.69 -10.34 -5.92
N ALA A 173 -1.32 -11.61 -5.78
CA ALA A 173 -0.08 -12.03 -5.13
C ALA A 173 1.15 -11.42 -5.84
N GLY A 174 2.09 -10.87 -5.07
CA GLY A 174 3.34 -10.31 -5.60
C GLY A 174 3.18 -9.09 -6.52
N GLN A 175 2.01 -8.44 -6.54
CA GLN A 175 1.74 -7.31 -7.44
C GLN A 175 1.61 -5.99 -6.68
N THR A 176 1.74 -4.90 -7.43
CA THR A 176 1.50 -3.53 -6.97
C THR A 176 0.29 -2.93 -7.68
N ARG A 177 -0.51 -2.15 -6.95
CA ARG A 177 -1.58 -1.32 -7.49
C ARG A 177 -1.43 0.11 -7.01
N GLN A 178 -1.68 1.06 -7.90
CA GLN A 178 -1.70 2.48 -7.53
C GLN A 178 -3.08 2.85 -6.99
N LEU A 179 -3.13 3.29 -5.73
CA LEU A 179 -4.26 3.97 -5.12
C LEU A 179 -4.15 5.47 -5.39
N TRP A 180 -5.14 6.02 -6.05
CA TRP A 180 -5.20 7.42 -6.43
C TRP A 180 -6.15 8.18 -5.51
N VAL A 181 -5.63 9.23 -4.89
CA VAL A 181 -6.38 10.14 -4.01
C VAL A 181 -6.60 11.42 -4.79
N ALA A 182 -7.70 11.48 -5.53
CA ALA A 182 -8.06 12.66 -6.29
C ALA A 182 -8.74 13.70 -5.39
N VAL A 183 -8.23 14.93 -5.41
CA VAL A 183 -8.73 16.06 -4.64
C VAL A 183 -9.27 17.13 -5.59
N ASN A 184 -10.53 17.48 -5.42
CA ASN A 184 -11.17 18.62 -6.07
C ASN A 184 -11.11 19.82 -5.13
N THR A 185 -10.36 20.86 -5.50
CA THR A 185 -10.23 22.08 -4.70
C THR A 185 -11.29 23.14 -5.02
N ALA A 186 -12.29 22.80 -5.84
CA ALA A 186 -13.42 23.68 -6.09
C ALA A 186 -14.18 23.96 -4.78
N GLY A 187 -14.35 25.25 -4.46
CA GLY A 187 -15.01 25.67 -3.22
C GLY A 187 -14.13 25.64 -1.97
N LEU A 188 -12.88 25.17 -2.04
CA LEU A 188 -11.94 25.26 -0.92
C LEU A 188 -11.29 26.64 -0.84
N SER A 189 -11.16 27.16 0.38
CA SER A 189 -10.36 28.35 0.66
C SER A 189 -8.86 28.00 0.58
N PRO A 190 -7.99 28.92 0.14
CA PRO A 190 -6.54 28.76 0.24
C PRO A 190 -6.12 28.43 1.68
N GLY A 191 -5.24 27.44 1.85
CA GLY A 191 -4.91 26.92 3.17
C GLY A 191 -4.28 25.53 3.12
N ARG A 192 -4.12 24.93 4.31
CA ARG A 192 -3.67 23.54 4.48
C ARG A 192 -4.82 22.69 5.00
N TYR A 193 -4.98 21.52 4.44
CA TYR A 193 -5.97 20.52 4.82
C TYR A 193 -5.29 19.17 4.94
N SER A 194 -5.90 18.22 5.63
CA SER A 194 -5.49 16.82 5.54
C SER A 194 -6.66 15.86 5.48
N THR A 195 -6.47 14.67 4.91
CA THR A 195 -7.38 13.52 5.08
C THR A 195 -6.60 12.29 5.47
N ARG A 196 -7.17 11.44 6.31
CA ARG A 196 -6.55 10.17 6.70
C ARG A 196 -7.23 9.03 5.97
N LEU A 197 -6.44 8.21 5.30
CA LEU A 197 -6.89 7.00 4.63
C LEU A 197 -6.58 5.79 5.51
N LYS A 198 -7.54 4.88 5.61
CA LYS A 198 -7.43 3.58 6.27
C LYS A 198 -7.44 2.50 5.21
N ILE A 199 -6.37 1.72 5.17
CA ILE A 199 -6.19 0.57 4.26
C ILE A 199 -6.25 -0.69 5.12
N GLN A 200 -7.42 -1.32 5.09
CA GLN A 200 -7.73 -2.46 5.94
C GLN A 200 -7.73 -3.75 5.11
N PRO A 201 -6.83 -4.72 5.38
CA PRO A 201 -6.92 -6.03 4.76
C PRO A 201 -8.17 -6.77 5.27
N LEU A 202 -8.93 -7.37 4.35
CA LEU A 202 -10.12 -8.18 4.65
C LEU A 202 -9.84 -9.68 4.59
N THR A 203 -9.12 -10.11 3.56
CA THR A 203 -8.76 -11.52 3.34
C THR A 203 -7.26 -11.68 3.45
N ALA A 204 -6.72 -11.55 4.66
CA ALA A 204 -5.29 -11.64 4.91
C ALA A 204 -4.99 -12.49 6.15
N PRO A 205 -3.80 -13.11 6.21
CA PRO A 205 -3.32 -13.72 7.44
C PRO A 205 -3.33 -12.69 8.57
N GLY A 206 -3.62 -13.10 9.81
CA GLY A 206 -3.78 -12.17 10.94
C GLY A 206 -2.54 -11.34 11.31
N ARG A 207 -1.42 -11.45 10.58
CA ARG A 207 -0.23 -10.58 10.69
C ARG A 207 -0.35 -9.30 9.85
N CYS A 208 -1.21 -9.31 8.84
CA CYS A 208 -1.52 -8.15 8.02
C CYS A 208 -2.45 -7.24 8.83
N THR A 209 -1.90 -6.15 9.35
CA THR A 209 -2.64 -5.17 10.15
C THR A 209 -3.12 -4.02 9.27
N THR A 210 -4.09 -3.25 9.78
CA THR A 210 -4.57 -2.05 9.09
C THR A 210 -3.49 -0.99 9.10
N GLN A 211 -3.20 -0.41 7.94
CA GLN A 211 -2.29 0.73 7.81
C GLN A 211 -3.07 2.01 7.57
N ARG A 212 -2.50 3.15 7.98
CA ARG A 212 -3.08 4.48 7.79
C ARG A 212 -2.09 5.39 7.09
N VAL A 213 -2.60 6.21 6.17
CA VAL A 213 -1.80 7.21 5.45
C VAL A 213 -2.49 8.56 5.55
N GLU A 214 -1.75 9.58 5.98
CA GLU A 214 -2.20 10.96 5.96
C GLU A 214 -1.93 11.59 4.58
N VAL A 215 -2.91 12.33 4.07
CA VAL A 215 -2.83 13.03 2.79
C VAL A 215 -2.93 14.51 3.10
N ASP A 216 -1.80 15.21 3.04
CA ASP A 216 -1.69 16.63 3.29
C ASP A 216 -1.90 17.41 2.00
N VAL A 217 -2.79 18.41 2.03
CA VAL A 217 -3.15 19.20 0.86
C VAL A 217 -2.92 20.67 1.13
N ARG A 218 -2.06 21.29 0.33
CA ARG A 218 -1.89 22.74 0.30
C ARG A 218 -2.66 23.34 -0.88
N VAL A 219 -3.69 24.12 -0.59
CA VAL A 219 -4.43 24.92 -1.58
C VAL A 219 -3.78 26.30 -1.66
N VAL A 220 -3.21 26.63 -2.81
CA VAL A 220 -2.61 27.95 -3.05
C VAL A 220 -3.61 28.90 -3.70
N ASP A 221 -3.54 30.18 -3.34
CA ASP A 221 -4.40 31.23 -3.90
C ASP A 221 -3.92 31.68 -5.28
N LEU A 222 -3.80 30.72 -6.19
CA LEU A 222 -3.53 30.96 -7.60
C LEU A 222 -4.75 30.52 -8.38
N HIS A 223 -5.33 31.46 -9.13
CA HIS A 223 -6.46 31.17 -9.98
C HIS A 223 -5.94 30.64 -11.31
N TYR A 224 -6.11 29.34 -11.54
CA TYR A 224 -5.91 28.79 -12.88
C TYR A 224 -7.07 29.28 -13.76
N ARG A 225 -6.77 30.14 -14.74
CA ARG A 225 -7.78 30.49 -15.77
C ARG A 225 -8.07 29.22 -16.56
N ARG A 226 -9.28 28.66 -16.40
CA ARG A 226 -9.80 27.66 -17.35
C ARG A 226 -9.66 28.26 -18.75
N SER A 227 -8.82 27.67 -19.59
CA SER A 227 -8.84 27.97 -21.02
C SER A 227 -10.19 27.50 -21.56
N THR A 228 -11.10 28.42 -21.82
CA THR A 228 -12.38 28.14 -22.47
C THR A 228 -12.24 28.05 -24.00
N ARG A 229 -11.02 27.98 -24.55
CA ARG A 229 -10.79 27.86 -26.00
C ARG A 229 -9.71 26.82 -26.30
N TRP A 230 -10.15 25.58 -26.52
CA TRP A 230 -9.47 24.70 -27.47
C TRP A 230 -9.95 25.08 -28.86
N THR A 231 -9.39 26.14 -29.45
CA THR A 231 -9.50 26.32 -30.91
C THR A 231 -8.52 25.31 -31.51
N PHE A 232 -9.05 24.19 -32.01
CA PHE A 232 -8.30 23.28 -32.87
C PHE A 232 -7.91 24.04 -34.15
N PHE A 233 -6.73 24.65 -34.18
CA PHE A 233 -6.06 24.92 -35.44
C PHE A 233 -5.10 23.77 -35.70
N SER A 234 -5.61 22.74 -36.39
CA SER A 234 -4.76 21.83 -37.13
C SER A 234 -4.27 22.57 -38.37
N VAL A 235 -3.07 23.15 -38.29
CA VAL A 235 -2.31 23.52 -39.49
C VAL A 235 -1.36 22.37 -39.78
N ASN A 236 -1.77 21.49 -40.69
CA ASN A 236 -0.85 20.65 -41.44
C ASN A 236 -1.05 20.96 -42.92
N THR A 237 -0.42 22.04 -43.39
CA THR A 237 -0.12 22.18 -44.81
C THR A 237 1.23 21.50 -45.06
N ILE A 238 1.18 20.23 -45.46
CA ILE A 238 2.30 19.62 -46.18
C ILE A 238 2.01 19.81 -47.66
N ARG A 239 2.72 20.73 -48.30
CA ARG A 239 2.80 20.84 -49.76
C ARG A 239 3.52 19.60 -50.28
N THR A 240 2.79 18.68 -50.89
CA THR A 240 3.40 17.72 -51.83
C THR A 240 3.55 18.40 -53.18
N GLY A 241 4.77 18.86 -53.48
CA GLY A 241 5.19 19.12 -54.85
C GLY A 241 5.51 17.80 -55.54
N ARG A 242 4.83 17.51 -56.65
CA ARG A 242 5.27 16.54 -57.66
C ARG A 242 5.96 17.32 -58.78
N ALA A 243 7.16 16.88 -59.15
CA ALA A 243 7.59 16.64 -60.53
C ALA A 243 8.79 15.69 -60.46
#